data_AF-A0A2E8KI29-F1
#
_entry.id   AF-A0A2E8KI29-F1
#
_cell.length_a   1.000
_cell.length_b   1.000
_cell.length_c   1.000
_cell.angle_alpha   90.00
_cell.angle_beta   90.00
_cell.angle_gamma   90.00
#
_symmetry.space_group_name_H-M   'P 1'
#
loop_
_entity.id
_entity.type
_entity.pdbx_description
1 polymer ?
#
loop_
_entity_poly.entity_id
_entity_poly.type
_entity_poly.pdbx_seq_one_letter_code
_entity_poly.pdbx_strand_id
1 'polypeptide(L)'
;MRSIVTALLSVGFVFGSINIGFSDSTSTHTQRMESHGYHRYQGSWKTEQEILLLKKAETITKKKVEARQRLERLRRDLEKSESSEQVAEEIRRIEDPFSVLALRAAMNAEPVPRVRLLYVEALGNIDTGDAIGALLSLVLDHPDPEVRWSAIGRLEKRKSIQVVPPLIAALQGNDIQRINRAAFALKTLGDESAVQPLMRVLVTQQVVTTGVGSGGKTSATFSPTGGGLALGSSQKKKIVVSQNVHVLEALTTLTSKNFGWDQSSWLLWFQNQGVSQTADIRRDP
;
A
#
# COMPACT_ATOMS: atom_id res chain seq x y z
N MET A 1 -40.07 46.73 64.19
CA MET A 1 -40.48 45.60 65.07
C MET A 1 -39.23 44.76 65.33
N ARG A 2 -38.45 45.01 66.39
CA ARG A 2 -38.54 44.43 67.75
C ARG A 2 -38.61 42.89 67.79
N SER A 3 -37.48 42.23 68.09
CA SER A 3 -37.23 41.42 69.32
C SER A 3 -36.17 40.31 69.08
N ILE A 4 -34.97 40.38 69.70
CA ILE A 4 -34.52 39.75 70.99
C ILE A 4 -34.05 38.28 70.78
N VAL A 5 -32.73 37.98 70.75
CA VAL A 5 -31.82 37.52 71.85
C VAL A 5 -32.18 36.07 72.32
N THR A 6 -31.28 35.08 72.39
CA THR A 6 -30.42 34.78 73.57
C THR A 6 -29.38 33.68 73.27
N ALA A 7 -28.21 33.80 73.90
CA ALA A 7 -27.03 32.94 73.85
C ALA A 7 -27.07 31.74 74.81
N LEU A 8 -26.17 30.76 74.61
CA LEU A 8 -25.57 29.98 75.70
C LEU A 8 -24.17 29.47 75.30
N LEU A 9 -23.18 29.96 76.05
CA LEU A 9 -21.82 29.43 76.18
C LEU A 9 -21.86 28.10 76.94
N SER A 10 -20.97 27.16 76.58
CA SER A 10 -20.33 26.30 77.58
C SER A 10 -18.93 25.88 77.15
N VAL A 11 -17.98 26.20 78.03
CA VAL A 11 -16.54 26.03 77.99
C VAL A 11 -16.14 24.61 78.37
N GLY A 12 -15.03 24.11 77.81
CA GLY A 12 -14.13 23.19 78.51
C GLY A 12 -13.77 21.92 77.75
N PHE A 13 -12.55 21.83 77.21
CA PHE A 13 -11.41 21.20 77.88
C PHE A 13 -10.23 21.05 76.90
N VAL A 14 -9.09 21.64 77.27
CA VAL A 14 -7.78 21.36 76.70
C VAL A 14 -7.23 20.14 77.43
N PHE A 15 -6.95 19.03 76.73
CA PHE A 15 -5.92 18.07 77.14
C PHE A 15 -5.45 17.25 75.94
N GLY A 16 -4.13 17.15 75.81
CA GLY A 16 -3.49 15.95 75.30
C GLY A 16 -3.09 15.97 73.84
N SER A 17 -1.95 16.60 73.57
CA SER A 17 -1.05 16.13 72.53
C SER A 17 -0.72 14.66 72.79
N ILE A 18 -1.39 13.75 72.11
CA ILE A 18 -0.81 12.43 71.85
C ILE A 18 -0.52 12.41 70.36
N ASN A 19 0.72 12.80 70.07
CA ASN A 19 1.41 12.53 68.83
C ASN A 19 1.58 11.00 68.71
N ILE A 20 0.51 10.31 68.35
CA ILE A 20 0.60 8.92 67.90
C ILE A 20 0.95 9.03 66.42
N GLY A 21 2.26 8.94 66.14
CA GLY A 21 2.75 8.67 64.79
C GLY A 21 2.19 7.33 64.33
N PHE A 22 1.02 7.36 63.72
CA PHE A 22 0.47 6.26 62.95
C PHE A 22 0.59 6.66 61.48
N SER A 23 1.34 5.86 60.74
CA SER A 23 1.69 6.04 59.35
C SER A 23 0.46 6.36 58.49
N ASP A 24 0.47 7.52 57.84
CA ASP A 24 -0.45 7.83 56.74
C ASP A 24 -0.03 7.00 55.50
N SER A 25 -0.24 5.68 55.60
CA SER A 25 0.16 4.67 54.61
C SER A 25 -0.88 4.49 53.49
N THR A 26 -1.80 5.45 53.35
CA THR A 26 -2.74 5.48 52.24
C THR A 26 -2.36 6.56 51.25
N SER A 27 -1.16 6.43 50.65
CA SER A 27 -0.95 7.10 49.37
C SER A 27 -2.12 6.75 48.46
N THR A 28 -2.88 7.77 48.09
CA THR A 28 -4.06 7.62 47.25
C THR A 28 -3.64 6.85 45.99
N HIS A 29 -4.50 5.99 45.45
CA HIS A 29 -4.15 5.18 44.26
C HIS A 29 -3.53 6.06 43.16
N THR A 30 -3.99 7.31 43.03
CA THR A 30 -3.41 8.35 42.19
C THR A 30 -1.95 8.67 42.50
N GLN A 31 -1.60 8.97 43.76
CA GLN A 31 -0.23 9.24 44.18
C GLN A 31 0.70 8.03 43.97
N ARG A 32 0.20 6.80 44.16
CA ARG A 32 0.96 5.59 43.83
C ARG A 32 1.22 5.50 42.34
N MET A 33 0.24 5.75 41.50
CA MET A 33 0.43 5.70 40.04
C MET A 33 1.40 6.79 39.57
N GLU A 34 1.28 8.02 40.08
CA GLU A 34 2.19 9.12 39.78
C GLU A 34 3.63 8.85 40.25
N SER A 35 3.82 8.25 41.44
CA SER A 35 5.16 7.88 41.92
C SER A 35 5.82 6.79 41.07
N HIS A 36 5.02 5.94 40.41
CA HIS A 36 5.51 4.94 39.47
C HIS A 36 5.67 5.49 38.04
N GLY A 37 5.51 6.82 37.84
CA GLY A 37 5.71 7.50 36.56
C GLY A 37 4.50 7.44 35.60
N TYR A 38 3.33 7.08 36.11
CA TYR A 38 2.08 7.11 35.34
C TYR A 38 1.37 8.44 35.52
N HIS A 39 0.95 9.02 34.40
CA HIS A 39 0.13 10.22 34.34
C HIS A 39 -1.24 9.90 33.76
N ARG A 40 -2.25 10.65 34.18
CA ARG A 40 -3.60 10.47 33.67
C ARG A 40 -3.75 11.17 32.31
N TYR A 41 -4.01 10.41 31.25
CA TYR A 41 -4.26 10.93 29.90
C TYR A 41 -5.49 10.27 29.28
N GLN A 42 -6.43 11.09 28.79
CA GLN A 42 -7.71 10.65 28.20
C GLN A 42 -8.45 9.62 29.05
N GLY A 43 -8.50 9.84 30.37
CA GLY A 43 -9.23 8.99 31.31
C GLY A 43 -8.50 7.72 31.77
N SER A 44 -7.30 7.43 31.25
CA SER A 44 -6.50 6.24 31.58
C SER A 44 -5.12 6.59 32.13
N TRP A 45 -4.52 5.70 32.93
CA TRP A 45 -3.15 5.85 33.42
C TRP A 45 -2.17 5.39 32.34
N LYS A 46 -1.26 6.29 31.94
CA LYS A 46 -0.28 6.05 30.88
C LYS A 46 1.07 6.57 31.31
N THR A 47 2.14 5.98 30.79
CA THR A 47 3.49 6.50 31.02
C THR A 47 3.71 7.79 30.23
N GLU A 48 4.69 8.61 30.60
CA GLU A 48 5.04 9.81 29.84
C GLU A 48 5.41 9.51 28.38
N GLN A 49 6.14 8.42 28.16
CA GLN A 49 6.52 7.96 26.82
C GLN A 49 5.29 7.62 25.99
N GLU A 50 4.32 6.91 26.56
CA GLU A 50 3.08 6.56 25.87
C GLU A 50 2.25 7.81 25.52
N ILE A 51 2.15 8.77 26.45
CA ILE A 51 1.45 10.04 26.20
C ILE A 51 2.11 10.81 25.06
N LEU A 52 3.44 10.86 25.01
CA LEU A 52 4.17 11.51 23.92
C LEU A 52 3.93 10.82 22.58
N LEU A 53 3.91 9.49 22.56
CA LEU A 53 3.59 8.72 21.35
C LEU A 53 2.15 9.00 20.87
N LEU A 54 1.18 9.08 21.78
CA LEU A 54 -0.21 9.40 21.45
C LEU A 54 -0.36 10.81 20.90
N LYS A 55 0.23 11.81 21.55
CA LYS A 55 0.23 13.20 21.05
C LYS A 55 0.85 13.29 19.65
N LYS A 56 1.98 12.60 19.42
CA LYS A 56 2.58 12.51 18.08
C LYS A 56 1.60 11.89 17.07
N ALA A 57 0.96 10.77 17.42
CA ALA A 57 -0.02 10.12 16.54
C ALA A 57 -1.21 11.04 16.23
N GLU A 58 -1.75 11.76 17.22
CA GLU A 58 -2.82 12.76 17.04
C GLU A 58 -2.42 13.90 16.09
N THR A 59 -1.18 14.40 16.19
CA THR A 59 -0.71 15.43 15.25
C THR A 59 -0.59 14.88 13.83
N ILE A 60 -0.16 13.63 13.67
CA ILE A 60 -0.06 12.97 12.36
C ILE A 60 -1.46 12.76 11.77
N THR A 61 -2.43 12.28 12.54
CA THR A 61 -3.80 12.09 12.06
C THR A 61 -4.43 13.42 11.67
N LYS A 62 -4.24 14.47 12.47
CA LYS A 62 -4.71 15.82 12.16
C LYS A 62 -4.14 16.32 10.82
N LYS A 63 -2.82 16.21 10.61
CA LYS A 63 -2.19 16.60 9.34
C LYS A 63 -2.73 15.81 8.14
N LYS A 64 -2.97 14.50 8.29
CA LYS A 64 -3.58 13.68 7.23
C LYS A 64 -5.00 14.15 6.88
N VAL A 65 -5.80 14.52 7.88
CA VAL A 65 -7.15 15.06 7.69
C VAL A 65 -7.09 16.44 7.01
N GLU A 66 -6.19 17.31 7.45
CA GLU A 66 -5.98 18.64 6.85
C GLU A 66 -5.55 18.54 5.39
N ALA A 67 -4.61 17.64 5.07
CA ALA A 67 -4.17 17.37 3.71
C ALA A 67 -5.32 16.89 2.82
N ARG A 68 -6.15 15.96 3.32
CA ARG A 68 -7.36 15.51 2.61
C ARG A 68 -8.34 16.64 2.37
N GLN A 69 -8.67 17.42 3.39
CA GLN A 69 -9.62 18.54 3.28
C GLN A 69 -9.10 19.63 2.34
N ARG A 70 -7.78 19.88 2.33
CA ARG A 70 -7.14 20.78 1.37
C ARG A 70 -7.34 20.26 -0.06
N LEU A 71 -7.06 18.99 -0.32
CA LEU A 71 -7.25 18.40 -1.65
C LEU A 71 -8.71 18.47 -2.12
N GLU A 72 -9.68 18.19 -1.23
CA GLU A 72 -11.12 18.30 -1.54
C GLU A 72 -11.55 19.73 -1.83
N ARG A 73 -10.95 20.74 -1.17
CA ARG A 73 -11.16 22.15 -1.52
C ARG A 73 -10.62 22.47 -2.92
N LEU A 74 -9.36 22.12 -3.18
CA LEU A 74 -8.73 22.35 -4.49
C LEU A 74 -9.53 21.67 -5.61
N ARG A 75 -10.05 20.45 -5.39
CA ARG A 75 -10.87 19.77 -6.39
C ARG A 75 -12.18 20.49 -6.69
N ARG A 76 -12.84 21.08 -5.67
CA ARG A 76 -14.05 21.90 -5.88
C ARG A 76 -13.74 23.19 -6.60
N ASP A 77 -12.62 23.83 -6.29
CA ASP A 77 -12.22 25.08 -6.94
C ASP A 77 -11.81 24.85 -8.40
N LEU A 78 -11.35 23.65 -8.75
CA LEU A 78 -11.06 23.27 -10.14
C LEU A 78 -12.34 23.17 -11.02
N GLU A 79 -13.52 22.99 -10.42
CA GLU A 79 -14.80 23.04 -11.15
C GLU A 79 -15.22 24.47 -11.50
N LYS A 80 -14.66 25.47 -10.81
CA LYS A 80 -14.94 26.88 -11.07
C LYS A 80 -14.03 27.35 -12.21
N SER A 81 -14.64 27.81 -13.30
CA SER A 81 -13.94 28.12 -14.56
C SER A 81 -12.91 29.26 -14.48
N GLU A 82 -12.97 30.12 -13.48
CA GLU A 82 -12.19 31.37 -13.44
C GLU A 82 -10.72 31.17 -13.03
N SER A 83 -10.35 30.03 -12.42
CA SER A 83 -8.99 29.80 -11.91
C SER A 83 -8.52 28.35 -12.01
N SER A 84 -9.11 27.56 -12.91
CA SER A 84 -8.85 26.12 -13.01
C SER A 84 -7.38 25.76 -13.22
N GLU A 85 -6.62 26.54 -14.00
CA GLU A 85 -5.20 26.27 -14.25
C GLU A 85 -4.31 26.63 -13.04
N GLN A 86 -4.63 27.71 -12.31
CA GLN A 86 -3.90 28.06 -11.09
C GLN A 86 -4.09 26.99 -10.01
N VAL A 87 -5.32 26.50 -9.86
CA VAL A 87 -5.65 25.40 -8.94
C VAL A 87 -5.00 24.09 -9.38
N ALA A 88 -4.97 23.80 -10.70
CA ALA A 88 -4.27 22.64 -11.23
C ALA A 88 -2.77 22.69 -10.91
N GLU A 89 -2.16 23.86 -11.04
CA GLU A 89 -0.76 24.07 -10.68
C GLU A 89 -0.52 23.93 -9.17
N GLU A 90 -1.45 24.40 -8.33
CA GLU A 90 -1.36 24.17 -6.88
C GLU A 90 -1.41 22.68 -6.54
N ILE A 91 -2.29 21.91 -7.20
CA ILE A 91 -2.36 20.45 -7.03
C ILE A 91 -1.03 19.80 -7.46
N ARG A 92 -0.46 20.20 -8.61
CA ARG A 92 0.82 19.67 -9.09
C ARG A 92 1.95 19.92 -8.08
N ARG A 93 1.96 21.08 -7.42
CA ARG A 93 2.99 21.46 -6.43
C ARG A 93 2.78 20.88 -5.03
N ILE A 94 1.84 19.95 -4.86
CA ILE A 94 1.69 19.25 -3.57
C ILE A 94 2.92 18.36 -3.36
N GLU A 95 3.76 18.76 -2.40
CA GLU A 95 4.93 18.00 -1.95
C GLU A 95 4.74 17.36 -0.56
N ASP A 96 3.59 17.60 0.08
CA ASP A 96 3.32 17.16 1.44
C ASP A 96 3.18 15.61 1.55
N PRO A 97 4.03 14.93 2.36
CA PRO A 97 3.93 13.49 2.60
C PRO A 97 2.57 13.01 3.09
N PHE A 98 1.85 13.83 3.87
CA PHE A 98 0.54 13.43 4.42
C PHE A 98 -0.56 13.39 3.34
N SER A 99 -0.29 13.96 2.17
CA SER A 99 -1.22 14.01 1.04
C SER A 99 -1.26 12.72 0.21
N VAL A 100 -0.29 11.80 0.35
CA VAL A 100 -0.20 10.58 -0.48
C VAL A 100 -1.48 9.74 -0.44
N LEU A 101 -2.00 9.47 0.76
CA LEU A 101 -3.23 8.68 0.92
C LEU A 101 -4.46 9.39 0.34
N ALA A 102 -4.53 10.72 0.50
CA ALA A 102 -5.62 11.52 -0.04
C ALA A 102 -5.60 11.54 -1.57
N LEU A 103 -4.42 11.76 -2.17
CA LEU A 103 -4.23 11.75 -3.63
C LEU A 103 -4.57 10.38 -4.23
N ARG A 104 -4.13 9.28 -3.60
CA ARG A 104 -4.46 7.92 -4.05
C ARG A 104 -5.97 7.65 -4.01
N ALA A 105 -6.64 8.04 -2.92
CA ALA A 105 -8.08 7.86 -2.78
C ALA A 105 -8.86 8.72 -3.78
N ALA A 106 -8.47 10.00 -3.95
CA ALA A 106 -9.09 10.92 -4.88
C ALA A 106 -8.93 10.43 -6.34
N MET A 107 -7.75 9.93 -6.71
CA MET A 107 -7.49 9.41 -8.06
C MET A 107 -8.42 8.26 -8.46
N ASN A 108 -8.66 7.31 -7.56
CA ASN A 108 -9.54 6.16 -7.84
C ASN A 108 -11.02 6.57 -7.97
N ALA A 109 -11.42 7.66 -7.32
CA ALA A 109 -12.79 8.18 -7.37
C ALA A 109 -12.99 9.24 -8.47
N GLU A 110 -11.92 9.73 -9.09
CA GLU A 110 -11.98 10.88 -10.00
C GLU A 110 -12.51 10.48 -11.39
N PRO A 111 -13.66 11.04 -11.81
CA PRO A 111 -14.21 10.76 -13.14
C PRO A 111 -13.41 11.41 -14.27
N VAL A 112 -12.80 12.59 -14.04
CA VAL A 112 -12.14 13.37 -15.09
C VAL A 112 -10.71 12.86 -15.35
N PRO A 113 -10.39 12.32 -16.55
CA PRO A 113 -9.06 11.76 -16.83
C PRO A 113 -7.92 12.78 -16.66
N ARG A 114 -8.12 14.03 -17.10
CA ARG A 114 -7.13 15.11 -16.94
C ARG A 114 -6.78 15.35 -15.46
N VAL A 115 -7.75 15.25 -14.56
CA VAL A 115 -7.54 15.46 -13.12
C VAL A 115 -6.82 14.26 -12.50
N ARG A 116 -7.12 13.03 -12.94
CA ARG A 116 -6.33 11.85 -12.53
C ARG A 116 -4.85 12.04 -12.83
N LEU A 117 -4.52 12.52 -14.03
CA LEU A 117 -3.13 12.78 -14.40
C LEU A 117 -2.49 13.81 -13.48
N LEU A 118 -3.17 14.91 -13.13
CA LEU A 118 -2.67 15.89 -12.16
C LEU A 118 -2.33 15.26 -10.80
N TYR A 119 -3.16 14.34 -10.31
CA TYR A 119 -2.87 13.62 -9.07
C TYR A 119 -1.66 12.68 -9.19
N VAL A 120 -1.43 12.07 -10.36
CA VAL A 120 -0.20 11.30 -10.62
C VAL A 120 1.02 12.22 -10.61
N GLU A 121 0.91 13.42 -11.20
CA GLU A 121 2.00 14.39 -11.18
C GLU A 121 2.35 14.81 -9.76
N ALA A 122 1.33 15.15 -8.97
CA ALA A 122 1.47 15.51 -7.55
C ALA A 122 2.13 14.37 -6.75
N LEU A 123 1.66 13.13 -6.90
CA LEU A 123 2.29 11.97 -6.26
C LEU A 123 3.75 11.80 -6.66
N GLY A 124 4.10 12.09 -7.93
CA GLY A 124 5.47 12.07 -8.42
C GLY A 124 6.39 13.10 -7.78
N ASN A 125 5.84 14.22 -7.29
CA ASN A 125 6.59 15.29 -6.66
C ASN A 125 6.84 15.04 -5.16
N ILE A 126 6.09 14.14 -4.52
CA ILE A 126 6.29 13.79 -3.12
C ILE A 126 7.47 12.81 -2.97
N ASP A 127 8.52 13.23 -2.26
CA ASP A 127 9.73 12.42 -2.06
C ASP A 127 9.67 11.49 -0.85
N THR A 128 8.77 10.51 -0.90
CA THR A 128 8.64 9.51 0.16
C THR A 128 8.47 8.09 -0.38
N GLY A 129 8.87 7.09 0.41
CA GLY A 129 8.64 5.69 0.09
C GLY A 129 7.15 5.35 -0.09
N ASP A 130 6.27 6.01 0.67
CA ASP A 130 4.82 5.88 0.53
C ASP A 130 4.32 6.35 -0.85
N ALA A 131 4.87 7.46 -1.36
CA ALA A 131 4.54 7.98 -2.68
C ALA A 131 5.04 7.05 -3.80
N ILE A 132 6.27 6.51 -3.67
CA ILE A 132 6.82 5.50 -4.58
C ILE A 132 5.94 4.25 -4.59
N GLY A 133 5.53 3.76 -3.41
CA GLY A 133 4.62 2.62 -3.28
C GLY A 133 3.25 2.88 -3.90
N ALA A 134 2.73 4.10 -3.78
CA ALA A 134 1.49 4.51 -4.43
C ALA A 134 1.62 4.55 -5.97
N LEU A 135 2.71 5.11 -6.50
CA LEU A 135 2.94 5.10 -7.95
C LEU A 135 3.08 3.67 -8.49
N LEU A 136 3.80 2.81 -7.77
CA LEU A 136 3.95 1.40 -8.14
C LEU A 136 2.60 0.67 -8.21
N SER A 137 1.70 0.88 -7.24
CA SER A 137 0.37 0.26 -7.29
C SER A 137 -0.46 0.78 -8.47
N LEU A 138 -0.30 2.06 -8.84
CA LEU A 138 -0.94 2.59 -10.05
C LEU A 138 -0.43 1.90 -11.31
N VAL A 139 0.88 1.71 -11.45
CA VAL A 139 1.49 1.01 -12.59
C VAL A 139 0.93 -0.40 -12.77
N LEU A 140 0.77 -1.14 -11.67
CA LEU A 140 0.36 -2.55 -11.73
C LEU A 140 -1.15 -2.71 -11.88
N ASP A 141 -1.94 -1.91 -11.17
CA ASP A 141 -3.34 -2.24 -10.90
C ASP A 141 -4.34 -1.23 -11.44
N HIS A 142 -3.93 0.00 -11.81
CA HIS A 142 -4.88 1.03 -12.24
C HIS A 142 -5.53 0.66 -13.60
N PRO A 143 -6.87 0.83 -13.76
CA PRO A 143 -7.57 0.43 -14.98
C PRO A 143 -7.22 1.30 -16.20
N ASP A 144 -7.02 2.60 -16.00
CA ASP A 144 -6.69 3.56 -17.06
C ASP A 144 -5.22 3.44 -17.53
N PRO A 145 -4.95 3.12 -18.81
CA PRO A 145 -3.60 3.04 -19.36
C PRO A 145 -2.79 4.34 -19.25
N GLU A 146 -3.41 5.50 -19.42
CA GLU A 146 -2.68 6.78 -19.38
C GLU A 146 -2.12 7.06 -17.98
N VAL A 147 -2.91 6.76 -16.95
CA VAL A 147 -2.48 6.84 -15.54
C VAL A 147 -1.30 5.91 -15.29
N ARG A 148 -1.34 4.68 -15.82
CA ARG A 148 -0.23 3.73 -15.68
C ARG A 148 1.05 4.27 -16.33
N TRP A 149 0.98 4.74 -17.56
CA TRP A 149 2.15 5.29 -18.27
C TRP A 149 2.71 6.53 -17.59
N SER A 150 1.85 7.44 -17.13
CA SER A 150 2.26 8.62 -16.38
C SER A 150 2.99 8.21 -15.09
N ALA A 151 2.46 7.23 -14.36
CA ALA A 151 3.09 6.74 -13.13
C ALA A 151 4.46 6.11 -13.39
N ILE A 152 4.62 5.31 -14.45
CA ILE A 152 5.94 4.79 -14.88
C ILE A 152 6.90 5.95 -15.18
N GLY A 153 6.46 6.95 -15.93
CA GLY A 153 7.30 8.11 -16.25
C GLY A 153 7.73 8.90 -15.01
N ARG A 154 6.92 8.95 -13.95
CA ARG A 154 7.34 9.55 -12.66
C ARG A 154 8.39 8.69 -11.96
N LEU A 155 8.21 7.36 -11.93
CA LEU A 155 9.19 6.45 -11.33
C LEU A 155 10.54 6.47 -12.07
N GLU A 156 10.51 6.56 -13.40
CA GLU A 156 11.70 6.68 -14.25
C GLU A 156 12.45 7.99 -13.99
N LYS A 157 11.74 9.13 -13.99
CA LYS A 157 12.33 10.45 -13.68
C LYS A 157 13.03 10.47 -12.31
N ARG A 158 12.47 9.74 -11.34
CA ARG A 158 13.03 9.60 -9.99
C ARG A 158 14.15 8.58 -9.88
N LYS A 159 14.44 7.80 -10.94
CA LYS A 159 15.40 6.68 -10.93
C LYS A 159 15.22 5.77 -9.70
N SER A 160 13.96 5.51 -9.33
CA SER A 160 13.61 4.84 -8.08
C SER A 160 13.89 3.34 -8.15
N ILE A 161 15.16 2.94 -8.04
CA ILE A 161 15.61 1.54 -8.11
C ILE A 161 14.88 0.62 -7.10
N GLN A 162 14.39 1.18 -6.00
CA GLN A 162 13.61 0.48 -4.97
C GLN A 162 12.31 -0.16 -5.50
N VAL A 163 11.81 0.24 -6.67
CA VAL A 163 10.61 -0.38 -7.27
C VAL A 163 10.90 -1.68 -8.03
N VAL A 164 12.16 -1.98 -8.33
CA VAL A 164 12.53 -3.16 -9.13
C VAL A 164 12.19 -4.48 -8.42
N PRO A 165 12.55 -4.70 -7.14
CA PRO A 165 12.19 -5.95 -6.46
C PRO A 165 10.67 -6.19 -6.39
N PRO A 166 9.82 -5.19 -6.06
CA PRO A 166 8.37 -5.35 -6.15
C PRO A 166 7.84 -5.66 -7.57
N LEU A 167 8.41 -5.06 -8.61
CA LEU A 167 8.03 -5.36 -10.00
C LEU A 167 8.42 -6.80 -10.38
N ILE A 168 9.59 -7.28 -9.95
CA ILE A 168 10.02 -8.68 -10.12
C ILE A 168 9.05 -9.63 -9.40
N ALA A 169 8.61 -9.29 -8.18
CA ALA A 169 7.61 -10.07 -7.48
C ALA A 169 6.26 -10.10 -8.22
N ALA A 170 5.88 -9.01 -8.90
CA ALA A 170 4.66 -8.96 -9.69
C ALA A 170 4.70 -9.90 -10.93
N LEU A 171 5.89 -10.20 -11.47
CA LEU A 171 6.06 -11.17 -12.56
C LEU A 171 5.75 -12.62 -12.13
N GLN A 172 5.85 -12.94 -10.84
CA GLN A 172 5.60 -14.29 -10.31
C GLN A 172 4.11 -14.58 -10.07
N GLY A 173 3.24 -13.61 -10.31
CA GLY A 173 1.80 -13.78 -10.15
C GLY A 173 1.16 -14.63 -11.24
N ASN A 174 -0.13 -14.91 -11.08
CA ASN A 174 -0.91 -15.64 -12.08
C ASN A 174 -1.59 -14.73 -13.09
N ASP A 175 -1.67 -13.40 -12.87
CA ASP A 175 -2.36 -12.49 -13.78
C ASP A 175 -1.46 -12.02 -14.93
N ILE A 176 -1.75 -12.50 -16.15
CA ILE A 176 -1.03 -12.13 -17.38
C ILE A 176 -0.99 -10.62 -17.60
N GLN A 177 -2.07 -9.89 -17.28
CA GLN A 177 -2.10 -8.45 -17.48
C GLN A 177 -1.12 -7.76 -16.54
N ARG A 178 -1.10 -8.16 -15.27
CA ARG A 178 -0.18 -7.65 -14.26
C ARG A 178 1.28 -8.00 -14.58
N ILE A 179 1.54 -9.21 -15.07
CA ILE A 179 2.87 -9.64 -15.54
C ILE A 179 3.36 -8.74 -16.68
N ASN A 180 2.53 -8.54 -17.70
CA ASN A 180 2.88 -7.70 -18.85
C ASN A 180 3.11 -6.24 -18.45
N ARG A 181 2.31 -5.71 -17.52
CA ARG A 181 2.50 -4.35 -16.96
C ARG A 181 3.83 -4.25 -16.19
N ALA A 182 4.15 -5.24 -15.36
CA ALA A 182 5.41 -5.29 -14.63
C ALA A 182 6.60 -5.38 -15.59
N ALA A 183 6.52 -6.21 -16.63
CA ALA A 183 7.56 -6.35 -17.63
C ALA A 183 7.80 -5.05 -18.42
N PHE A 184 6.72 -4.37 -18.81
CA PHE A 184 6.83 -3.07 -19.47
C PHE A 184 7.48 -2.03 -18.55
N ALA A 185 7.10 -1.98 -17.27
CA ALA A 185 7.73 -1.06 -16.31
C ALA A 185 9.22 -1.36 -16.11
N LEU A 186 9.61 -2.64 -15.99
CA LEU A 186 11.00 -3.05 -15.87
C LEU A 186 11.82 -2.70 -17.12
N LYS A 187 11.25 -2.86 -18.32
CA LYS A 187 11.84 -2.41 -19.58
C LYS A 187 12.13 -0.90 -19.54
N THR A 188 11.15 -0.09 -19.14
CA THR A 188 11.29 1.37 -19.09
C THR A 188 12.30 1.83 -18.04
N LEU A 189 12.39 1.13 -16.90
CA LEU A 189 13.39 1.44 -15.87
C LEU A 189 14.82 1.02 -16.26
N GLY A 190 14.97 0.06 -17.17
CA GLY A 190 16.27 -0.32 -17.72
C GLY A 190 17.16 -1.15 -16.79
N ASP A 191 16.61 -1.74 -15.73
CA ASP A 191 17.41 -2.53 -14.79
C ASP A 191 17.65 -3.96 -15.29
N GLU A 192 18.91 -4.29 -15.55
CA GLU A 192 19.36 -5.60 -16.03
C GLU A 192 19.10 -6.74 -15.03
N SER A 193 18.95 -6.45 -13.73
CA SER A 193 18.59 -7.45 -12.73
C SER A 193 17.24 -8.12 -13.00
N ALA A 194 16.38 -7.48 -13.81
CA ALA A 194 15.11 -8.02 -14.25
C ALA A 194 15.22 -9.07 -15.38
N VAL A 195 16.37 -9.19 -16.06
CA VAL A 195 16.52 -10.09 -17.22
C VAL A 195 16.24 -11.54 -16.84
N GLN A 196 16.88 -12.05 -15.78
CA GLN A 196 16.67 -13.44 -15.35
C GLN A 196 15.21 -13.72 -14.93
N PRO A 197 14.55 -12.87 -14.10
CA PRO A 197 13.12 -13.00 -13.84
C PRO A 197 12.23 -12.99 -15.09
N LEU A 198 12.48 -12.06 -16.03
CA LEU A 198 11.70 -11.94 -17.26
C LEU A 198 11.79 -13.20 -18.12
N MET A 199 12.99 -13.80 -18.23
CA MET A 199 13.19 -15.05 -18.98
C MET A 199 12.31 -16.19 -18.45
N ARG A 200 12.08 -16.24 -17.12
CA ARG A 200 11.27 -17.30 -16.51
C ARG A 200 9.78 -17.18 -16.83
N VAL A 201 9.32 -16.00 -17.24
CA VAL A 201 7.90 -15.66 -17.40
C VAL A 201 7.56 -15.35 -18.87
N LEU A 202 8.45 -15.70 -19.81
CA LEU A 202 8.23 -15.58 -21.26
C LEU A 202 6.93 -16.26 -21.71
N VAL A 203 6.70 -17.46 -21.19
CA VAL A 203 5.52 -18.27 -21.47
C VAL A 203 4.88 -18.65 -20.15
N THR A 204 3.65 -18.21 -19.91
CA THR A 204 2.89 -18.57 -18.71
C THR A 204 1.77 -19.53 -19.07
N GLN A 205 1.62 -20.58 -18.26
CA GLN A 205 0.54 -21.53 -18.40
C GLN A 205 -0.54 -21.21 -17.36
N GLN A 206 -1.72 -20.79 -17.82
CA GLN A 206 -2.86 -20.59 -16.94
C GLN A 206 -3.82 -21.77 -17.05
N VAL A 207 -4.23 -22.33 -15.92
CA VAL A 207 -5.32 -23.30 -15.87
C VAL A 207 -6.63 -22.53 -15.81
N VAL A 208 -7.26 -22.32 -16.96
CA VAL A 208 -8.59 -21.71 -17.02
C VAL A 208 -9.62 -22.82 -16.84
N THR A 209 -10.39 -22.77 -15.75
CA THR A 209 -11.63 -23.54 -15.63
C THR A 209 -12.67 -22.89 -16.53
N THR A 210 -12.72 -23.32 -17.79
CA THR A 210 -13.83 -22.95 -18.67
C THR A 210 -15.07 -23.66 -18.15
N GLY A 211 -15.95 -22.93 -17.46
CA GLY A 211 -17.32 -23.36 -17.25
C GLY A 211 -18.00 -23.49 -18.61
N VAL A 212 -17.97 -24.68 -19.20
CA VAL A 212 -18.72 -24.96 -20.42
C VAL A 212 -20.20 -24.97 -20.06
N GLY A 213 -20.88 -23.87 -20.38
CA GLY A 213 -22.33 -23.77 -20.44
C GLY A 213 -23.05 -23.75 -19.09
N SER A 214 -23.79 -22.67 -18.86
CA SER A 214 -24.99 -22.68 -18.03
C SER A 214 -26.00 -23.66 -18.63
N GLY A 215 -25.81 -24.93 -18.32
CA GLY A 215 -26.61 -26.06 -18.77
C GLY A 215 -26.25 -27.23 -17.89
N GLY A 216 -26.57 -27.13 -16.59
CA GLY A 216 -26.39 -28.22 -15.64
C GLY A 216 -27.05 -29.47 -16.22
N LYS A 217 -26.23 -30.45 -16.62
CA LYS A 217 -26.74 -31.74 -17.07
C LYS A 217 -27.33 -32.44 -15.84
N THR A 218 -28.62 -32.28 -15.63
CA THR A 218 -29.39 -33.10 -14.69
C THR A 218 -29.61 -34.44 -15.37
N SER A 219 -28.79 -35.44 -15.06
CA SER A 219 -29.07 -36.81 -15.49
C SER A 219 -30.01 -37.44 -14.47
N ALA A 220 -31.20 -37.82 -14.91
CA ALA A 220 -32.09 -38.68 -14.16
C ALA A 220 -31.80 -40.14 -14.57
N THR A 221 -31.43 -40.98 -13.61
CA THR A 221 -31.25 -42.42 -13.85
C THR A 221 -32.43 -43.17 -13.26
N PHE A 222 -33.11 -43.98 -14.08
CA PHE A 222 -34.22 -44.82 -13.64
C PHE A 222 -33.72 -46.26 -13.53
N SER A 223 -33.63 -46.76 -12.30
CA SER A 223 -33.34 -48.17 -11.98
C SER A 223 -34.57 -48.81 -11.33
N PRO A 224 -34.83 -50.12 -11.55
CA PRO A 224 -35.98 -50.82 -10.96
C PRO A 224 -36.07 -50.74 -9.42
N THR A 225 -34.99 -50.40 -8.73
CA THR A 225 -34.91 -50.27 -7.27
C THR A 225 -34.93 -48.83 -6.74
N GLY A 226 -35.09 -47.82 -7.61
CA GLY A 226 -35.20 -46.41 -7.21
C GLY A 226 -34.49 -45.45 -8.17
N GLY A 227 -35.12 -44.31 -8.47
CA GLY A 227 -34.58 -43.27 -9.35
C GLY A 227 -33.89 -42.15 -8.56
N GLY A 228 -32.72 -41.70 -9.04
CA GLY A 228 -31.94 -40.62 -8.44
C GLY A 228 -31.64 -39.51 -9.43
N LEU A 229 -31.68 -38.26 -8.96
CA LEU A 229 -31.27 -37.08 -9.71
C LEU A 229 -29.82 -36.72 -9.36
N ALA A 230 -28.93 -36.74 -10.34
CA ALA A 230 -27.54 -36.31 -10.17
C ALA A 230 -27.30 -34.97 -10.88
N LEU A 231 -26.90 -33.95 -10.11
CA LEU A 231 -26.48 -32.64 -10.60
C LEU A 231 -24.94 -32.58 -10.62
N GLY A 232 -24.34 -32.94 -11.75
CA GLY A 232 -22.89 -32.98 -11.92
C GLY A 232 -22.36 -31.81 -12.75
N SER A 233 -21.81 -30.78 -12.11
CA SER A 233 -21.03 -29.73 -12.79
C SER A 233 -19.57 -30.17 -12.94
N SER A 234 -19.27 -30.99 -13.94
CA SER A 234 -17.88 -31.36 -14.25
C SER A 234 -17.15 -30.17 -14.89
N GLN A 235 -16.51 -29.34 -14.06
CA GLN A 235 -15.62 -28.27 -14.52
C GLN A 235 -14.39 -28.89 -15.20
N LYS A 236 -14.28 -28.78 -16.52
CA LYS A 236 -13.07 -29.20 -17.24
C LYS A 236 -12.02 -28.10 -17.13
N LYS A 237 -10.90 -28.41 -16.50
CA LYS A 237 -9.71 -27.54 -16.44
C LYS A 237 -9.04 -27.55 -17.82
N LYS A 238 -8.96 -26.41 -18.51
CA LYS A 238 -8.19 -26.27 -19.75
C LYS A 238 -6.92 -25.48 -19.44
N ILE A 239 -5.76 -26.04 -19.76
CA ILE A 239 -4.50 -25.31 -19.68
C ILE A 239 -4.40 -24.43 -20.93
N VAL A 240 -4.42 -23.11 -20.73
CA VAL A 240 -4.21 -22.11 -21.77
C VAL A 240 -2.77 -21.61 -21.61
N VAL A 241 -1.95 -21.87 -22.62
CA VAL A 241 -0.60 -21.32 -22.71
C VAL A 241 -0.71 -19.91 -23.27
N SER A 242 -0.23 -18.92 -22.53
CA SER A 242 -0.20 -17.51 -22.95
C SER A 242 1.24 -17.05 -23.14
N GLN A 243 1.47 -16.34 -24.25
CA GLN A 243 2.74 -15.70 -24.56
C GLN A 243 2.71 -14.24 -24.09
N ASN A 244 3.71 -13.83 -23.31
CA ASN A 244 3.75 -12.48 -22.74
C ASN A 244 4.56 -11.55 -23.65
N VAL A 245 3.87 -10.81 -24.52
CA VAL A 245 4.48 -9.93 -25.53
C VAL A 245 5.38 -8.87 -24.92
N HIS A 246 4.96 -8.24 -23.83
CA HIS A 246 5.77 -7.21 -23.18
C HIS A 246 7.00 -7.78 -22.45
N VAL A 247 6.99 -9.06 -22.09
CA VAL A 247 8.16 -9.75 -21.52
C VAL A 247 9.23 -9.96 -22.59
N LEU A 248 8.83 -10.41 -23.79
CA LEU A 248 9.76 -10.53 -24.92
C LEU A 248 10.32 -9.17 -25.34
N GLU A 249 9.46 -8.15 -25.41
CA GLU A 249 9.88 -6.78 -25.71
C GLU A 249 10.86 -6.25 -24.66
N ALA A 250 10.61 -6.53 -23.38
CA ALA A 250 11.51 -6.16 -22.29
C ALA A 250 12.88 -6.84 -22.44
N LEU A 251 12.90 -8.15 -22.67
CA LEU A 251 14.15 -8.92 -22.85
C LEU A 251 14.95 -8.44 -24.06
N THR A 252 14.27 -8.23 -25.19
CA THR A 252 14.93 -7.76 -26.43
C THR A 252 15.51 -6.36 -26.27
N THR A 253 14.81 -5.47 -25.57
CA THR A 253 15.29 -4.10 -25.29
C THR A 253 16.47 -4.11 -24.32
N LEU A 254 16.40 -4.89 -23.23
CA LEU A 254 17.45 -4.94 -22.21
C LEU A 254 18.71 -5.66 -22.70
N THR A 255 18.57 -6.74 -23.47
CA THR A 255 19.71 -7.58 -23.87
C THR A 255 20.22 -7.31 -25.29
N SER A 256 19.47 -6.55 -26.09
CA SER A 256 19.70 -6.37 -27.53
C SER A 256 19.80 -7.69 -28.32
N LYS A 257 19.25 -8.79 -27.79
CA LYS A 257 19.18 -10.11 -28.42
C LYS A 257 17.73 -10.52 -28.60
N ASN A 258 17.47 -11.40 -29.56
CA ASN A 258 16.14 -11.94 -29.79
C ASN A 258 16.21 -13.44 -30.06
N PHE A 259 15.82 -14.25 -29.08
CA PHE A 259 15.67 -15.69 -29.22
C PHE A 259 14.19 -16.11 -29.34
N GLY A 260 13.30 -15.14 -29.58
CA GLY A 260 11.86 -15.37 -29.64
C GLY A 260 11.31 -15.93 -28.33
N TRP A 261 10.39 -16.89 -28.45
CA TRP A 261 9.67 -17.49 -27.32
C TRP A 261 10.37 -18.70 -26.69
N ASP A 262 11.56 -19.07 -27.16
CA ASP A 262 12.28 -20.22 -26.62
C ASP A 262 13.03 -19.86 -25.32
N GLN A 263 12.38 -20.17 -24.20
CA GLN A 263 12.92 -19.97 -22.86
C GLN A 263 14.24 -20.72 -22.65
N SER A 264 14.46 -21.88 -23.30
CA SER A 264 15.69 -22.65 -23.14
C SER A 264 16.88 -21.95 -23.80
N SER A 265 16.71 -21.46 -25.03
CA SER A 265 17.72 -20.66 -25.73
C SER A 265 18.14 -19.42 -24.94
N TRP A 266 17.15 -18.71 -24.37
CA TRP A 266 17.40 -17.60 -23.46
C TRP A 266 18.26 -18.05 -22.26
N LEU A 267 17.88 -19.12 -21.55
CA LEU A 267 18.60 -19.61 -20.36
C LEU A 267 20.03 -20.04 -20.67
N LEU A 268 20.24 -20.75 -21.78
CA LEU A 268 21.55 -21.19 -22.24
C LEU A 268 22.47 -20.00 -22.55
N TRP A 269 21.95 -18.98 -23.24
CA TRP A 269 22.68 -17.74 -23.50
C TRP A 269 23.09 -17.03 -22.20
N PHE A 270 22.18 -16.91 -21.23
CA PHE A 270 22.46 -16.26 -19.95
C PHE A 270 23.49 -17.04 -19.12
N GLN A 271 23.42 -18.37 -19.11
CA GLN A 271 24.42 -19.22 -18.45
C GLN A 271 25.80 -19.06 -19.09
N ASN A 272 25.87 -19.05 -20.43
CA ASN A 272 27.13 -18.87 -21.15
C ASN A 272 27.74 -17.46 -20.92
N GLN A 273 26.92 -16.43 -20.69
CA GLN A 273 27.40 -15.11 -20.30
C GLN A 273 28.11 -15.12 -18.93
N GLY A 274 27.59 -15.88 -17.96
CA GLY A 274 28.20 -16.01 -16.62
C GLY A 274 29.49 -16.84 -16.58
N VAL A 275 29.74 -17.69 -17.58
CA VAL A 275 30.90 -18.60 -17.63
C VAL A 275 32.14 -17.95 -18.26
N SER A 276 32.04 -16.78 -18.90
CA SER A 276 33.14 -16.26 -19.74
C SER A 276 34.17 -15.35 -19.06
N GLN A 277 34.17 -15.19 -17.73
CA GLN A 277 35.18 -14.34 -17.04
C GLN A 277 36.07 -15.04 -16.01
N THR A 278 35.87 -16.33 -15.70
CA THR A 278 36.65 -17.02 -14.64
C THR A 278 37.49 -18.20 -15.13
N ALA A 279 37.50 -18.47 -16.44
CA ALA A 279 38.23 -19.59 -17.01
C ALA A 279 39.53 -19.18 -17.73
N ASP A 280 40.31 -18.29 -17.15
CA ASP A 280 41.73 -18.13 -17.53
C ASP A 280 42.62 -18.00 -16.27
N ILE A 281 42.63 -19.06 -15.47
CA ILE A 281 43.57 -19.25 -14.35
C ILE A 281 44.69 -20.24 -14.75
N ARG A 282 44.86 -20.50 -16.05
CA ARG A 282 45.76 -21.54 -16.57
C ARG A 282 46.59 -21.02 -17.74
N ARG A 283 47.28 -19.91 -17.51
CA ARG A 283 48.35 -19.42 -18.38
C ARG A 283 49.52 -18.92 -17.53
N ASP A 284 50.16 -19.86 -16.85
CA ASP A 284 51.54 -19.66 -16.42
C ASP A 284 52.46 -20.00 -17.62
N PRO A 285 53.45 -19.15 -17.95
CA PRO A 285 54.49 -19.44 -18.92
C PRO A 285 55.55 -20.42 -18.40
#